data_AF-A0A915IT17-F1
#
_entry.id   AF-A0A915IT17-F1
#
_cell.length_a   1.000
_cell.length_b   1.000
_cell.length_c   1.000
_cell.angle_alpha   90.00
_cell.angle_beta   90.00
_cell.angle_gamma   90.00
#
_symmetry.space_group_name_H-M   'P 1'
#
loop_
_entity.id
_entity.type
_entity.pdbx_description
1 polymer ?
#
loop_
_entity_poly.entity_id
_entity_poly.type
_entity_poly.pdbx_seq_one_letter_code
_entity_poly.pdbx_strand_id
1 'polypeptide(L)' 'MIALFVVLCFAFPAMETSSVNLGGRCTQDSDCQIAYSTCQRGICACRSSFKAVGGLCTS' A
#
# COMPACT_ATOMS: atom_id res chain seq x y z
N MET A 1 29.77 14.07 -9.12
CA MET A 1 28.37 14.49 -8.89
C MET A 1 27.39 13.49 -9.53
N ILE A 2 27.49 12.20 -9.19
CA ILE A 2 26.54 11.17 -9.68
C ILE A 2 26.27 10.10 -8.61
N ALA A 3 26.61 10.39 -7.34
CA ALA A 3 26.24 9.60 -6.18
C ALA A 3 24.84 10.02 -5.65
N LEU A 4 23.87 10.21 -6.55
CA LEU A 4 22.52 10.68 -6.21
C LEU A 4 21.40 9.86 -6.86
N PHE A 5 21.70 8.99 -7.82
CA PHE A 5 20.68 8.20 -8.53
C PHE A 5 20.53 6.76 -8.01
N VAL A 6 21.57 6.18 -7.39
CA VAL A 6 21.53 4.77 -6.93
C VAL A 6 20.92 4.62 -5.52
N VAL A 7 20.75 5.73 -4.80
CA VAL A 7 19.99 5.75 -3.53
C VAL A 7 18.48 5.65 -3.80
N LEU A 8 18.01 5.72 -5.06
CA LEU A 8 16.60 5.57 -5.44
C LEU A 8 16.08 4.12 -5.45
N CYS A 9 16.97 3.12 -5.35
CA CYS A 9 16.54 1.71 -5.27
C CYS A 9 16.68 1.07 -3.88
N PHE A 10 17.41 1.70 -2.94
CA PHE A 10 17.74 1.06 -1.66
C PHE A 10 17.36 1.85 -0.39
N ALA A 11 16.96 3.13 -0.47
CA ALA A 11 16.64 3.91 0.74
C ALA A 11 15.48 4.92 0.63
N PHE A 12 14.69 4.91 -0.46
CA PHE A 12 13.39 5.57 -0.47
C PHE A 12 12.33 4.47 -0.41
N PRO A 13 11.79 4.10 0.77
CA PRO A 13 10.44 3.56 0.75
C PRO A 13 9.63 4.68 0.10
N ALA A 14 9.09 4.43 -1.08
CA ALA A 14 8.26 5.38 -1.77
C ALA A 14 7.12 5.77 -0.83
N MET A 15 7.27 6.92 -0.16
CA MET A 15 6.18 7.68 0.40
C MET A 15 5.47 8.38 -0.77
N GLU A 16 5.10 7.60 -1.77
CA GLU A 16 4.11 8.00 -2.74
C GLU A 16 2.78 7.83 -2.03
N THR A 17 2.17 8.97 -1.69
CA THR A 17 0.75 9.12 -1.39
C THR A 17 -0.07 8.83 -2.65
N SER A 18 0.19 7.71 -3.31
CA SER A 18 -0.52 7.25 -4.49
C SER A 18 -1.57 6.27 -3.99
N SER A 19 -2.67 6.84 -3.48
CA SER A 19 -3.94 6.18 -3.13
C SER A 19 -3.87 4.65 -3.29
N VAL A 20 -3.31 3.96 -2.29
CA VAL A 20 -2.95 2.54 -2.43
C VAL A 20 -4.24 1.74 -2.49
N ASN A 21 -4.64 1.44 -3.72
CA ASN A 21 -5.80 0.62 -4.01
C ASN A 21 -5.56 -0.81 -3.49
N LEU A 22 -6.63 -1.60 -3.44
CA LEU A 22 -6.56 -3.03 -3.11
C LEU A 22 -5.56 -3.74 -4.04
N GLY A 23 -4.60 -4.44 -3.46
CA GLY A 23 -3.49 -5.06 -4.19
C GLY A 23 -2.25 -4.18 -4.35
N GLY A 24 -2.28 -2.92 -3.90
CA GLY A 24 -1.12 -2.03 -3.86
C GLY A 24 -0.16 -2.38 -2.72
N ARG A 25 1.11 -1.97 -2.86
CA ARG A 25 2.14 -2.24 -1.85
C ARG A 25 1.95 -1.33 -0.65
N CYS A 26 2.14 -1.88 0.54
CA CYS A 26 2.06 -1.15 1.79
C CYS A 26 3.15 -1.60 2.75
N THR A 27 3.44 -0.74 3.71
CA THR A 27 4.34 -1.07 4.83
C THR A 27 3.61 -1.15 6.16
N GLN A 28 2.50 -0.43 6.28
CA GLN A 28 1.71 -0.26 7.50
C GLN A 28 0.23 -0.18 7.13
N ASP A 29 -0.68 -0.45 8.06
CA ASP A 29 -2.12 -0.44 7.80
C ASP A 29 -2.62 0.94 7.33
N SER A 30 -2.08 2.00 7.93
CA SER A 30 -2.40 3.39 7.63
C SER A 30 -2.04 3.82 6.20
N ASP A 31 -1.18 3.04 5.54
CA ASP A 31 -0.76 3.23 4.14
C ASP A 31 -1.90 2.89 3.18
N CYS A 32 -2.78 1.95 3.59
CA CYS A 32 -3.96 1.59 2.85
C CYS A 32 -5.07 2.62 3.11
N GLN A 33 -5.28 3.53 2.15
CA GLN A 33 -6.32 4.56 2.20
C GLN A 33 -7.76 4.00 2.13
N ILE A 34 -7.92 2.70 1.86
CA ILE A 34 -9.22 2.05 1.73
C ILE A 34 -9.77 1.70 3.12
N ALA A 35 -10.99 2.15 3.40
CA ALA A 35 -11.71 1.77 4.61
C ALA A 35 -11.81 0.23 4.72
N TYR A 36 -11.55 -0.31 5.91
CA TYR A 36 -11.57 -1.76 6.19
C TYR A 36 -10.50 -2.58 5.46
N SER A 37 -9.47 -1.94 4.92
CA SER A 37 -8.26 -2.61 4.43
C SER A 37 -7.16 -2.63 5.50
N THR A 38 -6.22 -3.56 5.37
CA THR A 38 -5.06 -3.75 6.27
C THR A 38 -3.87 -4.20 5.44
N CYS A 39 -2.66 -3.92 5.93
CA CYS A 39 -1.45 -4.29 5.22
C CYS A 39 -1.11 -5.76 5.49
N GLN A 40 -1.46 -6.63 4.55
CA GLN A 40 -1.22 -8.06 4.65
C GLN A 40 -0.04 -8.44 3.76
N ARG A 41 1.06 -8.89 4.39
CA ARG A 41 2.26 -9.36 3.69
C ARG A 41 2.86 -8.29 2.75
N GLY A 42 2.76 -7.01 3.15
CA GLY A 42 3.24 -5.88 2.36
C GLY A 42 2.32 -5.47 1.21
N ILE A 43 1.06 -5.94 1.21
CA ILE A 43 0.04 -5.60 0.20
C ILE A 43 -1.27 -5.22 0.90
N CYS A 44 -1.92 -4.16 0.42
CA CYS A 44 -3.23 -3.75 0.92
C CYS A 44 -4.29 -4.78 0.55
N ALA A 45 -4.84 -5.45 1.56
CA ALA A 45 -5.92 -6.41 1.42
C ALA A 45 -7.10 -6.01 2.31
N CYS A 46 -8.31 -6.43 1.95
CA CYS A 46 -9.45 -6.27 2.85
C CYS A 46 -9.24 -7.11 4.11
N ARG A 47 -9.68 -6.60 5.26
CA ARG A 47 -9.80 -7.42 6.47
C ARG A 47 -10.59 -8.68 6.14
N SER A 48 -10.29 -9.79 6.80
CA SER A 48 -10.92 -11.10 6.56
C SER A 48 -12.46 -11.11 6.68
N SER A 49 -13.04 -10.06 7.27
CA SER A 49 -14.49 -9.84 7.38
C SER A 49 -15.12 -9.06 6.20
N PHE A 50 -14.32 -8.62 5.23
CA PHE A 50 -14.76 -7.78 4.11
C PHE A 50 -14.29 -8.37 2.76
N LYS A 51 -15.15 -8.26 1.75
CA LYS A 51 -14.89 -8.66 0.36
C LYS A 51 -14.47 -7.43 -0.45
N ALA A 52 -13.47 -7.61 -1.30
CA ALA A 52 -13.08 -6.60 -2.28
C ALA A 52 -14.10 -6.59 -3.42
N VAL A 53 -14.95 -5.55 -3.48
CA VAL A 53 -15.96 -5.36 -4.53
C VAL A 53 -15.76 -3.98 -5.14
N GLY A 54 -15.43 -3.92 -6.43
CA GLY A 54 -15.26 -2.64 -7.14
C GLY A 54 -14.13 -1.75 -6.63
N GLY A 55 -13.10 -2.32 -6.00
CA GLY A 55 -11.97 -1.55 -5.44
C GLY A 55 -12.22 -1.00 -4.02
N LEU A 56 -13.33 -1.39 -3.38
CA LEU A 56 -13.60 -1.10 -1.96
C LEU A 56 -13.80 -2.40 -1.17
N CYS A 57 -13.56 -2.32 0.14
CA CYS A 57 -13.86 -3.40 1.08
C CYS A 57 -15.29 -3.24 1.62
N THR A 58 -16.18 -4.16 1.25
CA THR A 58 -17.57 -4.21 1.74
C THR A 58 -17.84 -5.54 2.45
N SER A 59 -18.66 -5.53 3.50
CA SER A 59 -19.08 -6.73 4.25
C SER A 59 -20.15 -7.51 3.51
#